data_AF-A0A6A3P022-F1
#
_entry.id   AF-A0A6A3P022-F1
#
_cell.length_a   1.000
_cell.length_b   1.000
_cell.length_c   1.000
_cell.angle_alpha   90.00
_cell.angle_beta   90.00
_cell.angle_gamma   90.00
#
_symmetry.space_group_name_H-M   'P 1'
#
loop_
_entity.id
_entity.type
_entity.pdbx_description
1 polymer ?
#
loop_
_entity_poly.entity_id
_entity_poly.type
_entity_poly.pdbx_seq_one_letter_code
_entity_poly.pdbx_strand_id
1 'polypeptide(L)'
;MAQDDQNAATSLLGTWESNEAFGNTALDWSQAVKDQRVQLHLTFEPGDVYKFQLVSKDADADVTSNFRHVVASEGTYELQGDNGIVIHGDSSGIKWTYLFEEKDSLRIRLQGARRWGRCKGVDVIYFARVKAAQ
;
A
#
# COMPACT_ATOMS: atom_id res chain seq x y z
N MET A 1 7.58 17.91 -18.14
CA MET A 1 7.43 16.59 -17.49
C MET A 1 6.64 16.65 -16.17
N ALA A 2 6.26 17.83 -15.63
CA ALA A 2 5.61 17.94 -14.32
C ALA A 2 4.07 17.78 -14.29
N GLN A 3 3.42 17.60 -15.45
CA GLN A 3 1.96 17.66 -15.55
C GLN A 3 1.28 16.30 -15.34
N ASP A 4 1.98 15.21 -15.66
CA ASP A 4 1.48 13.84 -15.45
C ASP A 4 1.59 13.42 -13.98
N ASP A 5 2.68 13.79 -13.30
CA ASP A 5 2.91 13.48 -11.89
C ASP A 5 1.90 14.18 -10.97
N GLN A 6 1.53 15.43 -11.27
CA GLN A 6 0.51 16.15 -10.49
C GLN A 6 -0.89 15.52 -10.63
N ASN A 7 -1.25 15.05 -11.82
CA ASN A 7 -2.54 14.40 -12.06
C ASN A 7 -2.62 13.02 -11.39
N ALA A 8 -1.52 12.26 -11.43
CA ALA A 8 -1.40 10.98 -10.74
C ALA A 8 -1.40 11.15 -9.22
N ALA A 9 -0.69 12.16 -8.68
CA ALA A 9 -0.72 12.50 -7.26
C ALA A 9 -2.14 12.80 -6.79
N THR A 10 -2.89 13.64 -7.52
CA THR A 10 -4.30 13.93 -7.18
C THR A 10 -5.21 12.71 -7.27
N SER A 11 -4.90 11.75 -8.15
CA SER A 11 -5.69 10.52 -8.32
C SER A 11 -5.43 9.49 -7.22
N LEU A 12 -4.27 9.50 -6.58
CA LEU A 12 -3.94 8.64 -5.43
C LEU A 12 -4.56 9.12 -4.12
N LEU A 13 -4.86 10.42 -4.00
CA LEU A 13 -5.40 11.01 -2.78
C LEU A 13 -6.69 10.34 -2.31
N GLY A 14 -6.80 10.14 -1.00
CA GLY A 14 -7.92 9.47 -0.32
C GLY A 14 -7.52 8.12 0.28
N THR A 15 -8.52 7.44 0.85
CA THR A 15 -8.35 6.14 1.49
C THR A 15 -8.68 5.01 0.52
N TRP A 16 -7.82 4.01 0.47
CA TRP A 16 -7.92 2.80 -0.34
C TRP A 16 -7.95 1.58 0.58
N GLU A 17 -8.94 0.71 0.42
CA GLU A 17 -9.08 -0.52 1.18
C GLU A 17 -8.71 -1.73 0.33
N SER A 18 -7.90 -2.65 0.87
CA SER A 18 -7.56 -3.87 0.16
C SER A 18 -8.76 -4.82 0.09
N ASN A 19 -9.03 -5.37 -1.09
CA ASN A 19 -10.05 -6.40 -1.28
C ASN A 19 -9.42 -7.78 -1.48
N GLU A 20 -8.40 -7.89 -2.33
CA GLU A 20 -7.72 -9.13 -2.68
C GLU A 20 -6.21 -8.94 -2.69
N ALA A 21 -5.48 -10.00 -2.32
CA ALA A 21 -4.03 -10.02 -2.38
C ALA A 21 -3.53 -11.37 -2.88
N PHE A 22 -2.43 -11.34 -3.64
CA PHE A 22 -1.77 -12.52 -4.18
C PHE A 22 -0.28 -12.36 -4.08
N GLY A 23 0.44 -13.48 -4.03
CA GLY A 23 1.90 -13.47 -4.08
C GLY A 23 2.55 -14.25 -2.96
N ASN A 24 3.87 -14.12 -2.90
CA ASN A 24 4.74 -14.97 -2.09
C ASN A 24 5.77 -14.19 -1.29
N THR A 25 5.55 -12.89 -1.01
CA THR A 25 6.43 -12.21 -0.06
C THR A 25 6.30 -12.84 1.33
N ALA A 26 7.36 -12.71 2.10
CA ALA A 26 7.41 -13.14 3.50
C ALA A 26 6.93 -12.04 4.47
N LEU A 27 6.15 -11.07 3.98
CA LEU A 27 5.58 -10.02 4.81
C LEU A 27 4.38 -10.60 5.58
N ASP A 28 4.48 -10.57 6.90
CA ASP A 28 3.47 -11.11 7.83
C ASP A 28 2.10 -10.47 7.62
N TRP A 29 2.06 -9.14 7.49
CA TRP A 29 0.82 -8.41 7.23
C TRP A 29 0.23 -8.71 5.86
N SER A 30 1.06 -8.86 4.83
CA SER A 30 0.56 -9.20 3.49
C SER A 30 -0.04 -10.60 3.46
N GLN A 31 0.57 -11.54 4.18
CA GLN A 31 -0.03 -12.85 4.39
C GLN A 31 -1.39 -12.76 5.08
N ALA A 32 -1.53 -11.92 6.11
CA ALA A 32 -2.82 -11.71 6.78
C ALA A 32 -3.90 -11.09 5.87
N VAL A 33 -3.51 -10.22 4.92
CA VAL A 33 -4.44 -9.70 3.88
C VAL A 33 -4.85 -10.81 2.91
N LYS A 34 -3.90 -11.64 2.45
CA LYS A 34 -4.18 -12.80 1.57
C LYS A 34 -5.11 -13.81 2.24
N ASP A 35 -4.91 -14.06 3.52
CA ASP A 35 -5.73 -14.94 4.35
C ASP A 35 -7.07 -14.30 4.75
N GLN A 36 -7.36 -13.08 4.28
CA GLN A 36 -8.59 -12.32 4.54
C GLN A 36 -8.87 -12.09 6.04
N ARG A 37 -7.81 -12.07 6.87
CA ARG A 37 -7.92 -11.82 8.32
C ARG A 37 -7.97 -10.33 8.64
N VAL A 38 -7.35 -9.52 7.78
CA VAL A 38 -7.28 -8.06 7.90
C VAL A 38 -7.52 -7.40 6.55
N GLN A 39 -7.95 -6.15 6.56
CA GLN A 39 -7.94 -5.23 5.43
C GLN A 39 -6.82 -4.22 5.63
N LEU A 40 -6.01 -4.00 4.60
CA LEU A 40 -5.06 -2.92 4.55
C LEU A 40 -5.76 -1.66 4.04
N HIS A 41 -5.76 -0.61 4.85
CA HIS A 41 -6.14 0.74 4.48
C HIS A 41 -4.89 1.57 4.21
N LEU A 42 -4.80 2.12 3.01
CA LEU A 42 -3.77 3.08 2.61
C LEU A 42 -4.42 4.43 2.36
N THR A 43 -4.03 5.43 3.12
CA THR A 43 -4.51 6.80 2.93
C THR A 43 -3.39 7.66 2.39
N PHE A 44 -3.61 8.32 1.25
CA PHE A 44 -2.71 9.34 0.71
C PHE A 44 -3.33 10.71 0.92
N GLU A 45 -2.61 11.60 1.59
CA GLU A 45 -3.06 12.94 1.96
C GLU A 45 -2.28 14.02 1.17
N PRO A 46 -2.85 15.22 1.00
CA PRO A 46 -2.12 16.35 0.43
C PRO A 46 -0.83 16.64 1.20
N GLY A 47 0.22 17.05 0.49
CA GLY A 47 1.54 17.28 1.10
C GLY A 47 2.38 16.01 1.23
N ASP A 48 2.12 15.02 0.37
CA ASP A 48 2.94 13.82 0.21
C ASP A 48 3.01 12.93 1.46
N VAL A 49 1.92 12.93 2.25
CA VAL A 49 1.78 12.12 3.46
C VAL A 49 1.02 10.83 3.14
N TYR A 50 1.50 9.71 3.66
CA TYR A 50 0.77 8.44 3.60
C TYR A 50 0.52 7.88 5.01
N LYS A 51 -0.57 7.13 5.14
CA LYS A 51 -0.91 6.34 6.33
C LYS A 51 -1.18 4.90 5.92
N PHE A 52 -0.66 3.98 6.73
CA PHE A 52 -0.78 2.54 6.59
C PHE A 52 -1.45 1.99 7.84
N GLN A 53 -2.60 1.36 7.65
CA GLN A 53 -3.40 0.79 8.73
C GLN A 53 -3.92 -0.59 8.36
N LEU A 54 -3.81 -1.56 9.28
CA LEU A 54 -4.40 -2.88 9.15
C LEU A 54 -5.61 -2.98 10.07
N VAL A 55 -6.78 -3.21 9.48
CA VAL A 55 -8.05 -3.31 10.20
C VAL A 55 -8.49 -4.78 10.21
N SER A 56 -8.88 -5.30 11.37
CA SER A 56 -9.41 -6.66 11.48
C SER A 56 -10.78 -6.76 10.83
N LYS A 57 -11.00 -7.76 9.97
CA LYS A 57 -12.33 -8.01 9.36
C LYS A 57 -13.37 -8.48 10.38
N ASP A 58 -12.94 -9.12 11.46
CA ASP A 58 -13.84 -9.71 12.46
C ASP A 58 -14.38 -8.65 13.43
N ALA A 59 -13.58 -7.63 13.74
CA ALA A 59 -13.85 -6.68 14.83
C ALA A 59 -13.86 -5.21 14.40
N ASP A 60 -13.58 -4.92 13.12
CA ASP A 60 -13.41 -3.56 12.57
C ASP A 60 -12.48 -2.69 13.45
N ALA A 61 -11.41 -3.33 13.95
CA ALA A 61 -10.48 -2.74 14.89
C ALA A 61 -9.11 -2.58 14.24
N ASP A 62 -8.45 -1.45 14.52
CA ASP A 62 -7.06 -1.25 14.15
C ASP A 62 -6.16 -2.25 14.88
N VAL A 63 -5.49 -3.09 14.11
CA VAL A 63 -4.56 -4.12 14.57
C VAL A 63 -3.16 -3.91 14.01
N THR A 64 -2.85 -2.72 13.50
CA THR A 64 -1.57 -2.40 12.86
C THR A 64 -0.37 -2.70 13.74
N SER A 65 -0.49 -2.42 15.05
CA SER A 65 0.55 -2.66 16.05
C SER A 65 0.84 -4.14 16.33
N ASN A 66 -0.05 -5.05 15.91
CA ASN A 66 0.13 -6.50 16.08
C ASN A 66 1.09 -7.10 15.05
N PHE A 67 1.45 -6.35 14.01
CA PHE A 67 2.31 -6.81 12.91
C PHE A 67 3.67 -6.15 12.97
N ARG A 68 4.71 -6.92 12.59
CA ARG A 68 6.06 -6.38 12.46
C ARG A 68 6.20 -5.78 11.07
N HIS A 69 5.73 -4.55 10.92
CA HIS A 69 5.83 -3.86 9.66
C HIS A 69 7.28 -3.46 9.34
N VAL A 70 7.64 -3.60 8.07
CA VAL A 70 8.92 -3.13 7.54
C VAL A 70 8.81 -1.71 6.94
N VAL A 71 7.58 -1.18 6.89
CA VAL A 71 7.21 0.16 6.42
C VAL A 71 6.45 0.85 7.54
N ALA A 72 6.74 2.13 7.83
CA ALA A 72 6.10 2.85 8.94
C ALA A 72 4.58 2.98 8.74
N SER A 73 3.83 3.06 9.85
CA SER A 73 2.37 3.28 9.85
C SER A 73 1.97 4.66 9.32
N GLU A 74 2.87 5.63 9.37
CA GLU A 74 2.69 6.97 8.81
C GLU A 74 4.05 7.52 8.38
N GLY A 75 4.07 8.31 7.31
CA GLY A 75 5.26 8.99 6.85
C GLY A 75 5.01 9.78 5.57
N THR A 76 6.07 10.07 4.84
CA THR A 76 5.97 10.72 3.53
C THR A 76 6.27 9.75 2.40
N TYR A 77 5.70 10.04 1.24
CA TYR A 77 5.95 9.28 0.01
C TYR A 77 6.34 10.21 -1.13
N GLU A 78 6.93 9.67 -2.19
CA GLU A 78 7.19 10.39 -3.43
C GLU A 78 6.78 9.50 -4.61
N LEU A 79 6.17 10.09 -5.63
CA LEU A 79 5.91 9.39 -6.90
C LEU A 79 7.12 9.50 -7.81
N GLN A 80 7.55 8.37 -8.37
CA GLN A 80 8.72 8.31 -9.24
C GLN A 80 8.43 7.65 -10.58
N GLY A 81 8.70 8.38 -11.66
CA GLY A 81 8.40 7.93 -13.02
C GLY A 81 6.90 7.67 -13.20
N ASP A 82 6.56 6.77 -14.13
CA ASP A 82 5.16 6.58 -14.52
C ASP A 82 4.29 5.93 -13.44
N ASN A 83 4.88 5.15 -12.54
CA ASN A 83 4.11 4.31 -11.61
C ASN A 83 4.83 3.92 -10.30
N GLY A 84 5.98 4.51 -9.99
CA GLY A 84 6.72 4.21 -8.78
C GLY A 84 6.17 4.96 -7.58
N ILE A 85 6.15 4.31 -6.41
CA ILE A 85 5.99 4.96 -5.11
C ILE A 85 7.27 4.69 -4.32
N VAL A 86 7.85 5.75 -3.77
CA VAL A 86 8.96 5.66 -2.81
C VAL A 86 8.43 6.08 -1.46
N ILE A 87 8.53 5.20 -0.47
CA ILE A 87 8.18 5.50 0.91
C ILE A 87 9.43 5.96 1.65
N HIS A 88 9.42 7.18 2.18
CA HIS A 88 10.55 7.70 2.93
C HIS A 88 10.65 7.01 4.30
N GLY A 89 11.87 6.59 4.66
CA GLY A 89 12.10 5.82 5.89
C GLY A 89 11.85 4.32 5.74
N ASP A 90 11.41 3.83 4.57
CA ASP A 90 11.35 2.40 4.30
C ASP A 90 12.76 1.79 4.26
N SER A 91 13.06 0.91 5.22
CA SER A 91 14.33 0.19 5.32
C SER A 91 14.28 -1.21 4.71
N SER A 92 13.09 -1.67 4.29
CA SER A 92 12.86 -2.98 3.71
C SER A 92 13.44 -3.12 2.30
N GLY A 93 13.57 -1.99 1.59
CA GLY A 93 13.89 -1.94 0.17
C GLY A 93 12.79 -2.51 -0.73
N ILE A 94 11.56 -2.64 -0.25
CA ILE A 94 10.43 -3.02 -1.11
C ILE A 94 10.26 -1.92 -2.16
N LYS A 95 10.20 -2.34 -3.42
CA LYS A 95 9.78 -1.45 -4.50
C LYS A 95 8.26 -1.47 -4.59
N TRP A 96 7.65 -0.31 -4.45
CA TRP A 96 6.21 -0.12 -4.62
C TRP A 96 5.95 0.43 -6.02
N THR A 97 4.99 -0.20 -6.71
CA THR A 97 4.47 0.33 -7.99
C THR A 97 2.96 0.25 -7.99
N TYR A 98 2.30 1.28 -8.50
CA TYR A 98 0.84 1.32 -8.58
C TYR A 98 0.33 1.23 -10.02
N LEU A 99 -0.93 0.86 -10.19
CA LEU A 99 -1.64 0.97 -11.45
C LEU A 99 -3.12 1.22 -11.13
N PHE A 100 -3.69 2.25 -11.74
CA PHE A 100 -5.14 2.41 -11.76
C PHE A 100 -5.71 1.53 -12.86
N GLU A 101 -6.55 0.56 -12.49
CA GLU A 101 -7.30 -0.24 -13.46
C GLU A 101 -8.60 0.50 -13.85
N GLU A 102 -9.22 1.18 -12.88
CA GLU A 102 -10.36 2.07 -13.04
C GLU A 102 -10.24 3.27 -12.08
N LYS A 103 -11.18 4.22 -12.11
CA LYS A 103 -11.17 5.40 -11.24
C LYS A 103 -11.11 5.06 -9.75
N ASP A 104 -11.83 4.01 -9.35
CA ASP A 104 -11.96 3.57 -7.95
C ASP A 104 -11.28 2.21 -7.72
N SER A 105 -10.42 1.76 -8.65
CA SER A 105 -9.69 0.50 -8.57
C SER A 105 -8.18 0.73 -8.70
N LEU A 106 -7.46 0.35 -7.65
CA LEU A 106 -6.02 0.54 -7.54
C LEU A 106 -5.34 -0.80 -7.31
N ARG A 107 -4.28 -1.07 -8.06
CA ARG A 107 -3.43 -2.24 -7.88
C ARG A 107 -2.05 -1.79 -7.43
N ILE A 108 -1.61 -2.21 -6.25
CA ILE A 108 -0.23 -1.98 -5.80
C ILE A 108 0.52 -3.30 -5.86
N ARG A 109 1.68 -3.25 -6.52
CA ARG A 109 2.64 -4.34 -6.57
C ARG A 109 3.83 -4.02 -5.68
N LEU A 110 4.12 -4.95 -4.79
CA LEU A 110 5.18 -4.90 -3.79
C LEU A 110 6.25 -5.91 -4.18
N GLN A 111 7.41 -5.43 -4.60
CA GLN A 111 8.52 -6.31 -4.97
C GLN A 111 9.64 -6.17 -3.95
N GLY A 112 9.93 -7.24 -3.21
CA GLY A 112 11.00 -7.24 -2.21
C GLY A 112 12.38 -6.99 -2.81
N ALA A 113 13.22 -6.20 -2.11
CA ALA A 113 14.62 -6.08 -2.47
C ALA A 113 15.42 -7.32 -2.09
N ARG A 114 16.38 -7.63 -2.97
CA ARG A 114 17.38 -8.70 -2.84
C ARG A 114 18.26 -8.59 -1.59
N ARG A 115 18.25 -7.45 -0.87
CA ARG A 115 19.33 -7.02 0.02
C ARG A 115 19.50 -7.89 1.27
N TRP A 116 18.46 -8.59 1.75
CA TRP A 116 18.48 -9.27 3.05
C TRP A 116 17.97 -10.72 3.03
N GLY A 117 18.12 -11.45 1.91
CA GLY A 117 17.88 -12.91 1.85
C GLY A 117 16.45 -13.42 2.15
N ARG A 118 15.53 -12.56 2.60
CA ARG A 118 14.20 -12.93 3.12
C ARG A 118 13.02 -12.41 2.30
N CYS A 119 13.20 -11.43 1.43
CA CYS A 119 12.12 -10.91 0.57
C CYS A 119 12.52 -10.96 -0.91
N LYS A 120 12.46 -12.16 -1.51
CA LYS A 120 12.51 -12.32 -2.98
C LYS A 120 11.10 -12.36 -3.61
N GLY A 121 10.08 -12.22 -2.78
CA GLY A 121 8.70 -12.35 -3.22
C GLY A 121 8.17 -11.11 -3.91
N VAL A 122 7.09 -11.32 -4.65
CA VAL A 122 6.27 -10.27 -5.22
C VAL A 122 4.88 -10.49 -4.71
N ASP A 123 4.29 -9.43 -4.15
CA ASP A 123 2.88 -9.40 -3.85
C ASP A 123 2.18 -8.38 -4.74
N VAL A 124 0.93 -8.67 -5.06
CA VAL A 124 0.00 -7.79 -5.74
C VAL A 124 -1.22 -7.69 -4.85
N ILE A 125 -1.56 -6.47 -4.47
CA ILE A 125 -2.71 -6.16 -3.65
C ILE A 125 -3.62 -5.25 -4.46
N TYR A 126 -4.88 -5.64 -4.53
CA TYR A 126 -5.95 -4.88 -5.16
C TYR A 126 -6.70 -4.11 -4.10
N PHE A 127 -7.05 -2.88 -4.44
CA PHE A 127 -7.70 -1.93 -3.57
C PHE A 127 -8.90 -1.32 -4.25
N ALA A 128 -9.94 -1.07 -3.45
CA ALA A 128 -11.05 -0.20 -3.81
C ALA A 128 -10.92 1.13 -3.08
N ARG A 129 -11.39 2.21 -3.70
CA ARG A 129 -11.48 3.50 -3.01
C ARG A 129 -12.58 3.43 -1.95
N VAL A 130 -12.25 3.76 -0.70
CA VAL A 130 -13.25 3.86 0.37
C VAL A 130 -14.17 5.02 0.03
N LYS A 131 -15.43 4.72 -0.25
CA LYS A 131 -16.46 5.75 -0.43
C LYS A 131 -16.84 6.24 0.96
N ALA A 132 -16.61 7.52 1.24
CA ALA A 132 -17.23 8.12 2.41
C ALA A 132 -18.73 7.87 2.33
N ALA A 133 -19.29 7.18 3.32
CA ALA A 133 -20.74 7.09 3.45
C ALA A 133 -21.27 8.53 3.53
N GLN A 134 -22.04 8.93 2.52
CA GLN A 134 -22.79 10.19 2.54
C GLN A 134 -23.93 10.12 3.56
#